data_AF-A0A1I4HUP7-F1
#
_entry.id   AF-A0A1I4HUP7-F1
#
_cell.length_a   1.000
_cell.length_b   1.000
_cell.length_c   1.000
_cell.angle_alpha   90.00
_cell.angle_beta   90.00
_cell.angle_gamma   90.00
#
_symmetry.space_group_name_H-M   'P 1'
#
loop_
_entity.id
_entity.type
_entity.pdbx_description
1 polymer ?
#
loop_
_entity_poly.entity_id
_entity_poly.type
_entity_poly.pdbx_seq_one_letter_code
_entity_poly.pdbx_strand_id
1 'polypeptide(L)'
;MKCVKSVIFCFLILSCVSCKSAEEKERSPRIINIVNFIRKTDYRLENADSLLFEAVEKQIELVNKYDFPATFLFQYDALIDPEYQKLMKSKLDPKCEIGAWWEITRPHVEAAGIEWRGEHPWVSTANIAFTTGYTPEEREKLVDVYMAEFKEIYGYYPRSVASWYIDSHTLAYMYDKYGVVASANCKDQVGTDGYTLWGGYWNQAYYPSRKNAYMPAQSEQGQIPVPVFRMLGSDPMYQYDNGVGSDRQGVISLEPVYHDSGKNRKWVEYFFQSIVDGPSLAFNYAQAGQENSFTWNGMGEGLKMQFPIIDSLRRTGKIRLETLEASGKWFKEQFTTTPATAVTTLFDVRNKGNKSVWYNSRYYRANLFWEKDGFCFRDIHLFDEDFESEYLHTPGTGGQFYYYTLPVIDRFHWSTRDELTGLRIVESDNNGKKRNVVLADPVVTETSKTTLKVESKDQNGNNFIIVFYEDKIDISCKPKEKGFNWMLELKVPQERTDRLPFKKFDQFSISSEFRGFNYEILCEKGDIVKGKNIDFVFRIVAVNNKLVINGKVGAGK
;
A
#
# COMPACT_ATOMS: atom_id res chain seq x y z
N MET A 1 27.63 74.75 49.64
CA MET A 1 28.67 74.92 48.60
C MET A 1 29.15 73.52 48.18
N LYS A 2 29.19 73.25 46.87
CA LYS A 2 29.55 71.99 46.16
C LYS A 2 28.44 70.91 46.15
N CYS A 3 27.54 70.90 45.15
CA CYS A 3 27.67 70.51 43.72
C CYS A 3 27.56 68.98 43.54
N VAL A 4 26.36 68.51 43.14
CA VAL A 4 26.13 67.15 42.63
C VAL A 4 25.65 67.28 41.19
N LYS A 5 26.45 66.71 40.28
CA LYS A 5 26.21 66.60 38.84
C LYS A 5 25.08 65.60 38.58
N SER A 6 24.04 66.00 37.85
CA SER A 6 23.08 65.05 37.26
C SER A 6 23.59 64.61 35.89
N VAL A 7 23.80 63.30 35.75
CA VAL A 7 24.18 62.63 34.51
C VAL A 7 22.91 62.32 33.73
N ILE A 8 22.82 62.81 32.48
CA ILE A 8 21.76 62.48 31.54
C ILE A 8 22.12 61.13 30.90
N PHE A 9 21.28 60.12 31.10
CA PHE A 9 21.39 58.81 30.46
C PHE A 9 20.42 58.76 29.26
N CYS A 10 20.96 58.82 28.04
CA CYS A 10 20.20 58.58 26.81
C CYS A 10 19.91 57.08 26.67
N PHE A 11 18.63 56.69 26.76
CA PHE A 11 18.19 55.35 26.37
C PHE A 11 18.04 55.28 24.84
N LEU A 12 18.93 54.52 24.19
CA LEU A 12 18.73 54.05 22.83
C LEU A 12 17.67 52.93 22.84
N ILE A 13 16.52 53.19 22.22
CA ILE A 13 15.50 52.18 21.93
C ILE A 13 15.97 51.42 20.68
N LEU A 14 16.54 50.22 20.87
CA LEU A 14 16.71 49.26 19.78
C LEU A 14 15.36 48.62 19.47
N SER A 15 14.78 48.98 18.32
CA SER A 15 13.66 48.29 17.72
C SER A 15 14.09 46.90 17.26
N CYS A 16 13.79 45.87 18.05
CA CYS A 16 13.87 44.47 17.62
C CYS A 16 12.80 44.23 16.55
N VAL A 17 13.21 44.19 15.28
CA VAL A 17 12.43 43.61 14.20
C VAL A 17 12.30 42.12 14.50
N SER A 18 11.12 41.72 14.99
CA SER A 18 10.78 40.32 15.17
C SER A 18 10.67 39.70 13.78
N CYS A 19 11.71 38.96 13.39
CA CYS A 19 11.68 38.08 12.23
C CYS A 19 10.62 37.01 12.53
N LYS A 20 9.45 37.13 11.92
CA LYS A 20 8.47 36.03 11.87
C LYS A 20 9.19 34.85 11.24
N SER A 21 9.53 33.85 12.05
CA SER A 21 9.89 32.53 11.56
C SER A 21 8.75 32.08 10.64
N ALA A 22 9.08 31.73 9.40
CA ALA A 22 8.15 30.99 8.56
C ALA A 22 7.67 29.79 9.37
N GLU A 23 6.36 29.64 9.56
CA GLU A 23 5.79 28.43 10.15
C GLU A 23 6.35 27.25 9.35
N GLU A 24 7.23 26.47 9.97
CA GLU A 24 7.65 25.19 9.42
C GLU A 24 6.38 24.39 9.21
N LYS A 25 5.99 24.18 7.94
CA LYS A 25 4.82 23.37 7.59
C LYS A 25 5.02 22.01 8.26
N GLU A 26 4.21 21.73 9.28
CA GLU A 26 4.34 20.51 10.08
C GLU A 26 4.34 19.31 9.14
N ARG A 27 5.44 18.58 9.16
CA ARG A 27 5.66 17.47 8.24
C ARG A 27 4.71 16.33 8.62
N SER A 28 4.00 15.76 7.64
CA SER A 28 3.17 14.59 7.91
C SER A 28 3.98 13.44 8.53
N PRO A 29 3.37 12.61 9.38
CA PRO A 29 4.12 11.57 10.09
C PRO A 29 4.71 10.53 9.12
N ARG A 30 5.85 9.98 9.52
CA ARG A 30 6.53 8.87 8.85
C ARG A 30 6.53 7.70 9.82
N ILE A 31 5.66 6.72 9.59
CA ILE A 31 5.39 5.67 10.57
C ILE A 31 6.08 4.38 10.12
N ILE A 32 6.75 3.72 11.05
CA ILE A 32 7.20 2.34 10.88
C ILE A 32 6.53 1.50 11.98
N ASN A 33 5.93 0.37 11.59
CA ASN A 33 5.56 -0.68 12.53
C ASN A 33 6.55 -1.84 12.41
N ILE A 34 6.97 -2.40 13.55
CA ILE A 34 7.66 -3.69 13.58
C ILE A 34 6.62 -4.74 13.93
N VAL A 35 6.19 -5.52 12.94
CA VAL A 35 5.16 -6.55 13.08
C VAL A 35 5.80 -7.91 12.83
N ASN A 36 5.73 -8.80 13.81
CA ASN A 36 6.17 -10.19 13.73
C ASN A 36 4.94 -11.09 13.78
N PHE A 37 4.86 -12.06 12.87
CA PHE A 37 3.72 -12.97 12.75
C PHE A 37 4.15 -14.39 13.11
N ILE A 38 3.41 -14.99 14.02
CA ILE A 38 3.87 -16.11 14.83
C ILE A 38 3.01 -17.34 14.53
N ARG A 39 3.65 -18.33 13.92
CA ARG A 39 3.12 -19.68 13.72
C ARG A 39 3.72 -20.64 14.75
N LYS A 40 3.00 -21.68 15.15
CA LYS A 40 3.60 -22.72 16.00
C LYS A 40 4.45 -23.68 15.17
N THR A 41 3.94 -24.08 14.01
CA THR A 41 4.53 -25.15 13.20
C THR A 41 4.47 -24.83 11.70
N ASP A 42 5.33 -25.47 10.92
CA ASP A 42 5.36 -25.37 9.46
C ASP A 42 5.85 -26.70 8.87
N TYR A 43 4.95 -27.41 8.16
CA TYR A 43 5.24 -28.74 7.61
C TYR A 43 6.39 -28.75 6.58
N ARG A 44 6.79 -27.58 6.07
CA ARG A 44 7.89 -27.42 5.11
C ARG A 44 9.27 -27.49 5.77
N LEU A 45 9.34 -27.49 7.10
CA LEU A 45 10.58 -27.44 7.87
C LEU A 45 10.72 -28.64 8.81
N GLU A 46 11.91 -29.22 8.84
CA GLU A 46 12.29 -30.18 9.87
C GLU A 46 12.50 -29.44 11.21
N ASN A 47 12.04 -30.03 12.32
CA ASN A 47 12.11 -29.42 13.65
C ASN A 47 11.46 -28.03 13.74
N ALA A 48 10.41 -27.80 12.94
CA ALA A 48 9.73 -26.50 12.80
C ALA A 48 9.43 -25.84 14.15
N ASP A 49 8.74 -26.52 15.06
CA ASP A 49 8.32 -25.96 16.34
C ASP A 49 9.48 -25.34 17.13
N SER A 50 10.64 -26.01 17.18
CA SER A 50 11.82 -25.48 17.89
C SER A 50 12.45 -24.29 17.17
N LEU A 51 12.57 -24.34 15.84
CA LEU A 51 13.19 -23.27 15.05
C LEU A 51 12.32 -22.01 15.01
N LEU A 52 11.01 -22.19 14.93
CA LEU A 52 10.02 -21.12 14.96
C LEU A 52 9.98 -20.48 16.35
N PHE A 53 10.03 -21.27 17.43
CA PHE A 53 10.11 -20.74 18.79
C PHE A 53 11.40 -19.94 19.02
N GLU A 54 12.56 -20.49 18.64
CA GLU A 54 13.86 -19.80 18.74
C GLU A 54 13.82 -18.45 17.99
N ALA A 55 13.24 -18.43 16.78
CA ALA A 55 13.11 -17.20 16.01
C ALA A 55 12.35 -16.11 16.79
N VAL A 56 11.26 -16.46 17.48
CA VAL A 56 10.50 -15.52 18.31
C VAL A 56 11.32 -15.05 19.51
N GLU A 57 12.02 -15.95 20.20
CA GLU A 57 12.92 -15.57 21.30
C GLU A 57 13.95 -14.54 20.84
N LYS A 58 14.58 -14.77 19.68
CA LYS A 58 15.58 -13.86 19.11
C LYS A 58 15.01 -12.54 18.61
N GLN A 59 13.79 -12.55 18.08
CA GLN A 59 13.07 -11.31 17.76
C GLN A 59 12.81 -10.48 19.02
N ILE A 60 12.34 -11.10 20.11
CA ILE A 60 12.12 -10.42 21.41
C ILE A 60 13.42 -9.88 21.98
N GLU A 61 14.50 -10.69 22.01
CA GLU A 61 15.82 -10.25 22.46
C GLU A 61 16.28 -8.97 21.73
N LEU A 62 16.09 -8.93 20.41
CA LEU A 62 16.48 -7.79 19.58
C LEU A 62 15.58 -6.57 19.80
N VAL A 63 14.26 -6.76 19.87
CA VAL A 63 13.28 -5.70 20.16
C VAL A 63 13.57 -5.06 21.52
N ASN A 64 13.78 -5.86 22.56
CA ASN A 64 14.09 -5.37 23.90
C ASN A 64 15.43 -4.64 23.94
N LYS A 65 16.46 -5.13 23.23
CA LYS A 65 17.77 -4.48 23.15
C LYS A 65 17.67 -3.04 22.64
N TYR A 66 16.79 -2.78 21.69
CA TYR A 66 16.61 -1.46 21.09
C TYR A 66 15.47 -0.64 21.69
N ASP A 67 14.75 -1.20 22.67
CA ASP A 67 13.62 -0.55 23.33
C ASP A 67 12.47 -0.20 22.34
N PHE A 68 12.22 -1.09 21.37
CA PHE A 68 11.26 -0.85 20.29
C PHE A 68 9.83 -1.25 20.66
N PRO A 69 8.81 -0.45 20.32
CA PRO A 69 7.40 -0.85 20.40
C PRO A 69 7.04 -1.72 19.19
N ALA A 70 7.16 -3.04 19.34
CA ALA A 70 6.82 -4.01 18.29
C ALA A 70 5.46 -4.67 18.54
N THR A 71 4.87 -5.25 17.50
CA THR A 71 3.63 -6.03 17.56
C THR A 71 3.94 -7.49 17.22
N PHE A 72 3.47 -8.42 18.06
CA PHE A 72 3.56 -9.87 17.86
C PHE A 72 2.15 -10.43 17.65
N LEU A 73 1.89 -10.95 16.45
CA LEU A 73 0.58 -11.43 16.02
C LEU A 73 0.57 -12.95 15.98
N PHE A 74 -0.35 -13.58 16.71
CA PHE A 74 -0.34 -15.04 16.92
C PHE A 74 -1.38 -15.78 16.07
N GLN A 75 -0.97 -16.85 15.40
CA GLN A 75 -1.90 -17.91 15.01
C GLN A 75 -2.49 -18.57 16.26
N TYR A 76 -3.67 -19.17 16.12
CA TYR A 76 -4.37 -19.78 17.23
C TYR A 76 -3.56 -20.90 17.92
N ASP A 77 -2.82 -21.70 17.16
CA ASP A 77 -2.00 -22.79 17.68
C ASP A 77 -0.83 -22.29 18.54
N ALA A 78 -0.19 -21.20 18.14
CA ALA A 78 0.86 -20.53 18.91
C ALA A 78 0.29 -19.75 20.10
N LEU A 79 -0.93 -19.20 19.98
CA LEU A 79 -1.62 -18.50 21.06
C LEU A 79 -1.86 -19.42 22.27
N ILE A 80 -2.37 -20.63 22.02
CA ILE A 80 -2.71 -21.60 23.08
C ILE A 80 -1.49 -22.36 23.62
N ASP A 81 -0.32 -22.20 23.02
CA ASP A 81 0.86 -22.94 23.42
C ASP A 81 1.48 -22.38 24.73
N PRO A 82 1.62 -23.20 25.80
CA PRO A 82 2.10 -22.72 27.09
C PRO A 82 3.52 -22.13 27.07
N GLU A 83 4.41 -22.62 26.19
CA GLU A 83 5.78 -22.09 26.12
C GLU A 83 5.80 -20.71 25.48
N TYR A 84 4.98 -20.47 24.44
CA TYR A 84 4.82 -19.13 23.87
C TYR A 84 4.19 -18.16 24.87
N GLN A 85 3.16 -18.59 25.61
CA GLN A 85 2.55 -17.76 26.66
C GLN A 85 3.57 -17.39 27.75
N LYS A 86 4.37 -18.35 28.20
CA LYS A 86 5.43 -18.13 29.19
C LYS A 86 6.52 -17.19 28.65
N LEU A 87 6.93 -17.37 27.39
CA LEU A 87 7.90 -16.50 26.74
C LEU A 87 7.38 -15.05 26.71
N MET A 88 6.16 -14.83 26.21
CA MET A 88 5.59 -13.49 26.11
C MET A 88 5.40 -12.83 27.48
N LYS A 89 4.83 -13.56 28.46
CA LYS A 89 4.59 -13.04 29.82
C LYS A 89 5.87 -12.73 30.60
N SER A 90 7.00 -13.38 30.27
CA SER A 90 8.25 -13.24 31.04
C SER A 90 9.34 -12.42 30.35
N LYS A 91 9.32 -12.33 29.01
CA LYS A 91 10.39 -11.70 28.22
C LYS A 91 9.95 -10.52 27.38
N LEU A 92 8.70 -10.46 26.91
CA LEU A 92 8.27 -9.37 26.05
C LEU A 92 8.10 -8.07 26.86
N ASP A 93 8.65 -6.97 26.37
CA ASP A 93 8.48 -5.67 27.03
C ASP A 93 6.99 -5.23 26.98
N PRO A 94 6.41 -4.74 28.10
CA PRO A 94 5.02 -4.29 28.16
C PRO A 94 4.63 -3.18 27.18
N LYS A 95 5.58 -2.47 26.57
CA LYS A 95 5.31 -1.50 25.49
C LYS A 95 4.94 -2.16 24.16
N CYS A 96 5.29 -3.43 24.00
CA CYS A 96 4.97 -4.19 22.81
C CYS A 96 3.52 -4.66 22.85
N GLU A 97 2.97 -4.91 21.67
CA GLU A 97 1.62 -5.38 21.50
C GLU A 97 1.60 -6.88 21.23
N ILE A 98 0.64 -7.59 21.84
CA ILE A 98 0.25 -8.94 21.43
C ILE A 98 -1.11 -8.83 20.74
N GLY A 99 -1.22 -9.37 19.52
CA GLY A 99 -2.44 -9.37 18.72
C GLY A 99 -2.63 -10.68 17.97
N ALA A 100 -3.50 -10.66 16.97
CA ALA A 100 -3.89 -11.86 16.22
C ALA A 100 -3.29 -11.93 14.81
N TRP A 101 -2.74 -13.08 14.45
CA TRP A 101 -2.42 -13.44 13.08
C TRP A 101 -3.47 -14.40 12.54
N TRP A 102 -4.23 -13.92 11.57
CA TRP A 102 -5.45 -14.55 11.11
C TRP A 102 -5.20 -15.48 9.93
N GLU A 103 -4.59 -16.61 10.27
CA GLU A 103 -4.49 -17.79 9.42
C GLU A 103 -4.99 -18.99 10.19
N ILE A 104 -5.77 -19.82 9.52
CA ILE A 104 -6.59 -20.83 10.14
C ILE A 104 -5.80 -22.14 10.28
N THR A 105 -5.72 -22.62 11.51
CA THR A 105 -4.99 -23.84 11.89
C THR A 105 -5.96 -24.92 12.34
N ARG A 106 -5.53 -26.18 12.32
CA ARG A 106 -6.33 -27.31 12.80
C ARG A 106 -6.85 -27.11 14.23
N PRO A 107 -6.04 -26.72 15.23
CA PRO A 107 -6.54 -26.49 16.58
C PRO A 107 -7.63 -25.41 16.64
N HIS A 108 -7.56 -24.39 15.77
CA HIS A 108 -8.56 -23.32 15.70
C HIS A 108 -9.91 -23.85 15.22
N VAL A 109 -9.89 -24.59 14.11
CA VAL A 109 -11.08 -25.14 13.46
C VAL A 109 -11.76 -26.18 14.35
N GLU A 110 -10.98 -27.07 14.96
CA GLU A 110 -11.49 -28.08 15.90
C GLU A 110 -12.10 -27.43 17.15
N ALA A 111 -11.49 -26.36 17.69
CA ALA A 111 -12.05 -25.61 18.81
C ALA A 111 -13.38 -24.90 18.45
N ALA A 112 -13.57 -24.54 17.19
CA ALA A 112 -14.83 -24.01 16.66
C ALA A 112 -15.88 -25.08 16.32
N GLY A 113 -15.56 -26.37 16.53
CA GLY A 113 -16.45 -27.48 16.19
C GLY A 113 -16.64 -27.67 14.68
N ILE A 114 -15.66 -27.24 13.89
CA ILE A 114 -15.65 -27.36 12.42
C ILE A 114 -14.70 -28.51 12.04
N GLU A 115 -14.97 -29.17 10.91
CA GLU A 115 -14.09 -30.23 10.40
C GLU A 115 -12.81 -29.65 9.77
N TRP A 116 -11.64 -30.14 10.20
CA TRP A 116 -10.37 -29.77 9.58
C TRP A 116 -10.20 -30.45 8.22
N ARG A 117 -9.79 -29.66 7.21
CA ARG A 117 -9.70 -30.10 5.81
C ARG A 117 -8.27 -30.27 5.29
N GLY A 118 -7.26 -29.98 6.12
CA GLY A 118 -5.85 -30.02 5.72
C GLY A 118 -5.16 -31.34 6.06
N GLU A 119 -4.11 -31.65 5.29
CA GLU A 119 -3.26 -32.84 5.50
C GLU A 119 -2.24 -32.68 6.65
N HIS A 120 -2.01 -31.45 7.10
CA HIS A 120 -1.14 -31.08 8.21
C HIS A 120 -1.87 -30.17 9.21
N PRO A 121 -1.36 -29.97 10.45
CA PRO A 121 -1.99 -29.06 11.43
C PRO A 121 -2.09 -27.60 10.98
N TRP A 122 -1.26 -27.18 10.03
CA TRP A 122 -1.39 -25.96 9.25
C TRP A 122 -1.00 -26.27 7.81
N VAL A 123 -1.68 -25.66 6.84
CA VAL A 123 -1.40 -25.79 5.40
C VAL A 123 -1.49 -24.41 4.74
N SER A 124 -0.80 -24.22 3.61
CA SER A 124 -0.84 -22.97 2.84
C SER A 124 -1.95 -22.89 1.79
N THR A 125 -2.72 -23.97 1.59
CA THR A 125 -3.81 -24.02 0.62
C THR A 125 -4.88 -22.98 0.97
N ALA A 126 -5.17 -22.07 0.04
CA ALA A 126 -5.92 -20.84 0.31
C ALA A 126 -7.29 -21.07 0.99
N ASN A 127 -8.10 -22.01 0.50
CA ASN A 127 -9.42 -22.31 1.07
C ASN A 127 -9.39 -23.01 2.43
N ILE A 128 -8.22 -23.37 2.94
CA ILE A 128 -8.05 -23.95 4.28
C ILE A 128 -7.39 -22.92 5.19
N ALA A 129 -6.37 -22.21 4.70
CA ALA A 129 -5.56 -21.25 5.45
C ALA A 129 -6.29 -19.93 5.75
N PHE A 130 -7.27 -19.53 4.93
CA PHE A 130 -7.96 -18.25 5.07
C PHE A 130 -9.47 -18.41 5.29
N THR A 131 -10.07 -17.46 6.01
CA THR A 131 -11.50 -17.46 6.33
C THR A 131 -12.40 -17.42 5.11
N THR A 132 -11.93 -16.88 3.99
CA THR A 132 -12.66 -16.92 2.71
C THR A 132 -13.00 -18.32 2.23
N GLY A 133 -12.31 -19.37 2.70
CA GLY A 133 -12.67 -20.76 2.42
C GLY A 133 -13.76 -21.37 3.31
N TYR A 134 -14.27 -20.60 4.27
CA TYR A 134 -15.31 -20.99 5.23
C TYR A 134 -16.58 -20.18 4.99
N THR A 135 -17.74 -20.73 5.36
CA THR A 135 -19.03 -20.03 5.31
C THR A 135 -19.05 -18.84 6.26
N PRO A 136 -19.84 -17.77 6.02
CA PRO A 136 -19.94 -16.63 6.92
C PRO A 136 -20.18 -17.02 8.39
N GLU A 137 -21.04 -18.01 8.64
CA GLU A 137 -21.35 -18.50 9.98
C GLU A 137 -20.14 -19.22 10.63
N GLU A 138 -19.38 -19.98 9.85
CA GLU A 138 -18.13 -20.59 10.33
C GLU A 138 -17.06 -19.52 10.62
N ARG A 139 -16.97 -18.46 9.80
CA ARG A 139 -16.05 -17.34 10.05
C ARG A 139 -16.35 -16.67 11.39
N GLU A 140 -17.62 -16.42 11.69
CA GLU A 140 -18.04 -15.84 12.97
C GLU A 140 -17.69 -16.73 14.16
N LYS A 141 -17.89 -18.05 14.04
CA LYS A 141 -17.49 -19.02 15.08
C LYS A 141 -15.97 -19.02 15.31
N LEU A 142 -15.19 -19.02 14.23
CA LEU A 142 -13.73 -18.94 14.32
C LEU A 142 -13.29 -17.66 15.04
N VAL A 143 -13.92 -16.52 14.75
CA VAL A 143 -13.69 -15.25 15.47
C VAL A 143 -14.02 -15.39 16.94
N ASP A 144 -15.21 -15.92 17.28
CA ASP A 144 -15.66 -16.03 18.66
C ASP A 144 -14.72 -16.90 19.50
N VAL A 145 -14.28 -18.04 18.97
CA VAL A 145 -13.33 -18.94 19.63
C VAL A 145 -11.99 -18.27 19.85
N TYR A 146 -11.42 -17.64 18.83
CA TYR A 146 -10.13 -16.97 18.96
C TYR A 146 -10.19 -15.86 20.02
N MET A 147 -11.24 -15.04 19.96
CA MET A 147 -11.41 -13.90 20.87
C MET A 147 -11.63 -14.34 22.31
N ALA A 148 -12.39 -15.42 22.53
CA ALA A 148 -12.59 -15.99 23.86
C ALA A 148 -11.28 -16.50 24.46
N GLU A 149 -10.53 -17.31 23.70
CA GLU A 149 -9.26 -17.90 24.13
C GLU A 149 -8.21 -16.81 24.43
N PHE A 150 -8.09 -15.82 23.55
CA PHE A 150 -7.18 -14.70 23.76
C PHE A 150 -7.51 -13.95 25.06
N LYS A 151 -8.81 -13.68 25.32
CA LYS A 151 -9.25 -13.01 26.54
C LYS A 151 -9.03 -13.85 27.78
N GLU A 152 -9.16 -15.17 27.72
CA GLU A 152 -8.83 -16.06 28.82
C GLU A 152 -7.34 -15.98 29.19
N ILE A 153 -6.46 -16.01 28.18
CA ILE A 153 -5.00 -16.03 28.37
C ILE A 153 -4.43 -14.69 28.84
N TYR A 154 -4.94 -13.57 28.29
CA TYR A 154 -4.37 -12.23 28.47
C TYR A 154 -5.29 -11.25 29.21
N GLY A 155 -6.56 -11.58 29.43
CA GLY A 155 -7.52 -10.75 30.17
C GLY A 155 -8.19 -9.64 29.36
N TYR A 156 -7.88 -9.49 28.07
CA TYR A 156 -8.46 -8.50 27.16
C TYR A 156 -8.60 -9.07 25.74
N TYR A 157 -9.39 -8.45 24.85
CA TYR A 157 -9.47 -8.85 23.44
C TYR A 157 -8.31 -8.24 22.63
N PRO A 158 -7.76 -8.95 21.62
CA PRO A 158 -6.70 -8.41 20.78
C PRO A 158 -7.15 -7.11 20.11
N ARG A 159 -6.26 -6.12 20.08
CA ARG A 159 -6.56 -4.79 19.51
C ARG A 159 -6.24 -4.72 18.03
N SER A 160 -5.29 -5.51 17.56
CA SER A 160 -4.96 -5.63 16.14
C SER A 160 -5.08 -7.06 15.65
N VAL A 161 -5.56 -7.21 14.42
CA VAL A 161 -5.64 -8.48 13.68
C VAL A 161 -5.02 -8.28 12.30
N ALA A 162 -4.06 -9.08 11.88
CA ALA A 162 -3.55 -9.05 10.51
C ALA A 162 -3.66 -10.42 9.84
N SER A 163 -3.71 -10.44 8.51
CA SER A 163 -3.67 -11.66 7.70
C SER A 163 -2.99 -11.33 6.38
N TRP A 164 -2.42 -12.30 5.69
CA TRP A 164 -2.11 -12.09 4.27
C TRP A 164 -3.35 -11.73 3.46
N TYR A 165 -4.48 -12.36 3.78
CA TYR A 165 -5.73 -12.26 3.04
C TYR A 165 -6.93 -12.25 4.01
N ILE A 166 -7.44 -11.06 4.31
CA ILE A 166 -8.60 -10.88 5.21
C ILE A 166 -9.85 -10.47 4.42
N ASP A 167 -11.00 -11.05 4.75
CA ASP A 167 -12.29 -10.72 4.13
C ASP A 167 -13.12 -9.73 4.93
N SER A 168 -14.03 -9.05 4.21
CA SER A 168 -14.81 -7.96 4.80
C SER A 168 -15.83 -8.45 5.81
N HIS A 169 -16.41 -9.65 5.64
CA HIS A 169 -17.33 -10.23 6.62
C HIS A 169 -16.62 -10.48 7.94
N THR A 170 -15.49 -11.19 7.89
CA THR A 170 -14.67 -11.49 9.07
C THR A 170 -14.18 -10.22 9.77
N LEU A 171 -13.60 -9.28 9.03
CA LEU A 171 -13.07 -8.04 9.62
C LEU A 171 -14.19 -7.15 10.18
N ALA A 172 -15.34 -7.07 9.51
CA ALA A 172 -16.51 -6.34 10.02
C ALA A 172 -17.00 -6.96 11.34
N TYR A 173 -17.11 -8.29 11.41
CA TYR A 173 -17.56 -8.98 12.62
C TYR A 173 -16.59 -8.77 13.80
N MET A 174 -15.28 -8.87 13.56
CA MET A 174 -14.25 -8.55 14.56
C MET A 174 -14.37 -7.11 15.07
N TYR A 175 -14.66 -6.16 14.20
CA TYR A 175 -14.87 -4.77 14.59
C TYR A 175 -16.18 -4.59 15.37
N ASP A 176 -17.30 -4.97 14.77
CA ASP A 176 -18.66 -4.69 15.27
C ASP A 176 -18.90 -5.38 16.62
N LYS A 177 -18.35 -6.59 16.83
CA LYS A 177 -18.54 -7.36 18.08
C LYS A 177 -17.40 -7.18 19.10
N TYR A 178 -16.15 -7.11 18.66
CA TYR A 178 -14.98 -7.15 19.57
C TYR A 178 -14.18 -5.83 19.62
N GLY A 179 -14.46 -4.88 18.71
CA GLY A 179 -13.83 -3.57 18.74
C GLY A 179 -12.33 -3.59 18.43
N VAL A 180 -11.90 -4.47 17.51
CA VAL A 180 -10.56 -4.40 16.89
C VAL A 180 -10.35 -3.00 16.30
N VAL A 181 -9.16 -2.42 16.48
CA VAL A 181 -8.87 -1.02 16.12
C VAL A 181 -7.89 -0.88 14.95
N ALA A 182 -7.18 -1.94 14.58
CA ALA A 182 -6.25 -1.94 13.47
C ALA A 182 -6.23 -3.30 12.76
N SER A 183 -5.97 -3.28 11.46
CA SER A 183 -5.65 -4.48 10.70
C SER A 183 -4.49 -4.25 9.74
N ALA A 184 -3.97 -5.32 9.15
CA ALA A 184 -2.94 -5.23 8.13
C ALA A 184 -3.05 -6.40 7.15
N ASN A 185 -2.66 -6.16 5.90
CA ASN A 185 -2.68 -7.18 4.86
C ASN A 185 -1.49 -7.13 3.89
N CYS A 186 -1.34 -8.19 3.10
CA CYS A 186 -0.25 -8.31 2.12
C CYS A 186 -0.30 -7.17 1.10
N LYS A 187 0.87 -6.64 0.73
CA LYS A 187 1.04 -5.74 -0.43
C LYS A 187 0.46 -6.36 -1.72
N ASP A 188 0.42 -5.57 -2.78
CA ASP A 188 0.05 -6.10 -4.09
C ASP A 188 0.99 -7.24 -4.49
N GLN A 189 0.37 -8.29 -5.01
CA GLN A 189 1.03 -9.56 -5.34
C GLN A 189 0.19 -10.33 -6.35
N VAL A 190 0.86 -10.96 -7.31
CA VAL A 190 0.21 -11.84 -8.29
C VAL A 190 0.79 -13.24 -8.17
N GLY A 191 -0.07 -14.23 -7.92
CA GLY A 191 0.24 -15.66 -8.08
C GLY A 191 1.20 -16.26 -7.04
N THR A 192 1.52 -15.55 -5.96
CA THR A 192 2.43 -16.03 -4.90
C THR A 192 1.63 -16.50 -3.70
N ASP A 193 2.01 -17.63 -3.10
CA ASP A 193 1.38 -18.26 -1.93
C ASP A 193 -0.11 -18.62 -2.07
N GLY A 194 -0.58 -18.80 -3.31
CA GLY A 194 -1.97 -19.19 -3.56
C GLY A 194 -2.96 -18.04 -3.49
N TYR A 195 -2.52 -16.78 -3.59
CA TYR A 195 -3.44 -15.66 -3.69
C TYR A 195 -2.88 -14.52 -4.54
N THR A 196 -3.80 -13.74 -5.09
CA THR A 196 -3.53 -12.52 -5.84
C THR A 196 -4.30 -11.39 -5.20
N LEU A 197 -3.60 -10.31 -4.83
CA LEU A 197 -4.18 -9.04 -4.42
C LEU A 197 -3.65 -8.01 -5.41
N TRP A 198 -4.50 -7.51 -6.30
CA TRP A 198 -4.04 -6.62 -7.36
C TRP A 198 -4.99 -5.46 -7.64
N GLY A 199 -4.48 -4.24 -7.60
CA GLY A 199 -5.30 -3.06 -7.93
C GLY A 199 -5.74 -2.23 -6.72
N GLY A 200 -5.57 -2.71 -5.49
CA GLY A 200 -6.06 -2.08 -4.27
C GLY A 200 -5.25 -0.85 -3.83
N TYR A 201 -5.58 -0.30 -2.67
CA TYR A 201 -4.85 0.84 -2.12
C TYR A 201 -3.37 0.48 -1.95
N TRP A 202 -2.47 1.21 -2.63
CA TRP A 202 -1.15 0.68 -2.96
C TRP A 202 -0.22 0.51 -1.74
N ASN A 203 -0.15 1.52 -0.86
CA ASN A 203 0.65 1.51 0.37
C ASN A 203 -0.08 2.26 1.51
N GLN A 204 0.54 2.43 2.69
CA GLN A 204 -0.06 3.09 3.86
C GLN A 204 -1.27 2.34 4.40
N ALA A 205 -2.40 3.01 4.62
CA ALA A 205 -3.60 2.39 5.17
C ALA A 205 -4.87 3.05 4.64
N TYR A 206 -5.94 2.26 4.66
CA TYR A 206 -7.27 2.65 4.20
C TYR A 206 -8.34 2.02 5.09
N TYR A 207 -9.51 2.65 5.17
CA TYR A 207 -10.71 1.98 5.65
C TYR A 207 -11.31 1.14 4.51
N PRO A 208 -11.41 -0.18 4.68
CA PRO A 208 -11.95 -1.06 3.65
C PRO A 208 -13.47 -0.93 3.52
N SER A 209 -14.00 -1.28 2.35
CA SER A 209 -15.44 -1.47 2.13
C SER A 209 -15.96 -2.69 2.90
N ARG A 210 -17.17 -2.60 3.45
CA ARG A 210 -17.91 -3.72 4.03
C ARG A 210 -18.21 -4.83 3.01
N LYS A 211 -18.16 -4.50 1.71
CA LYS A 211 -18.39 -5.44 0.61
C LYS A 211 -17.11 -6.04 0.03
N ASN A 212 -15.96 -5.37 0.23
CA ASN A 212 -14.69 -5.80 -0.31
C ASN A 212 -13.52 -5.24 0.52
N ALA A 213 -12.88 -6.11 1.32
CA ALA A 213 -11.82 -5.70 2.24
C ALA A 213 -10.54 -5.20 1.56
N TYR A 214 -10.36 -5.46 0.26
CA TYR A 214 -9.20 -5.02 -0.49
C TYR A 214 -9.34 -3.60 -1.06
N MET A 215 -10.56 -3.07 -1.06
CA MET A 215 -10.89 -1.78 -1.65
C MET A 215 -11.26 -0.76 -0.58
N PRO A 216 -10.82 0.51 -0.70
CA PRO A 216 -11.32 1.58 0.15
C PRO A 216 -12.83 1.77 0.02
N ALA A 217 -13.50 2.04 1.13
CA ALA A 217 -14.84 2.60 1.10
C ALA A 217 -14.82 4.06 0.64
N GLN A 218 -15.83 4.49 -0.11
CA GLN A 218 -16.03 5.89 -0.48
C GLN A 218 -16.83 6.64 0.58
N SER A 219 -17.59 5.96 1.44
CA SER A 219 -18.42 6.58 2.49
C SER A 219 -18.14 6.02 3.88
N GLU A 220 -18.42 6.81 4.93
CA GLU A 220 -18.32 6.34 6.32
C GLU A 220 -19.30 5.19 6.63
N GLN A 221 -20.46 5.16 5.97
CA GLN A 221 -21.43 4.08 6.13
C GLN A 221 -20.98 2.79 5.43
N GLY A 222 -20.36 2.91 4.26
CA GLY A 222 -19.84 1.78 3.48
C GLY A 222 -18.58 1.15 4.08
N GLN A 223 -17.90 1.83 5.01
CA GLN A 223 -16.61 1.38 5.53
C GLN A 223 -16.72 0.45 6.74
N ILE A 224 -15.75 -0.46 6.86
CA ILE A 224 -15.38 -1.03 8.15
C ILE A 224 -14.41 -0.04 8.78
N PRO A 225 -14.72 0.57 9.94
CA PRO A 225 -13.89 1.63 10.54
C PRO A 225 -12.70 1.06 11.32
N VAL A 226 -11.97 0.16 10.64
CA VAL A 226 -10.69 -0.42 11.04
C VAL A 226 -9.71 -0.18 9.89
N PRO A 227 -8.66 0.65 10.07
CA PRO A 227 -7.67 0.87 9.03
C PRO A 227 -6.89 -0.42 8.75
N VAL A 228 -6.74 -0.76 7.47
CA VAL A 228 -5.92 -1.86 6.99
C VAL A 228 -4.58 -1.32 6.49
N PHE A 229 -3.50 -1.59 7.21
CA PHE A 229 -2.13 -1.18 6.86
C PHE A 229 -1.49 -2.17 5.86
N ARG A 230 -0.81 -1.65 4.83
CA ARG A 230 -0.16 -2.45 3.78
C ARG A 230 1.22 -2.93 4.23
N MET A 231 1.44 -4.25 4.27
CA MET A 231 2.66 -4.85 4.84
C MET A 231 3.82 -5.03 3.83
N LEU A 232 4.97 -5.46 4.36
CA LEU A 232 6.19 -5.91 3.66
C LEU A 232 7.06 -4.84 3.01
N GLY A 233 6.64 -3.57 2.97
CA GLY A 233 7.51 -2.49 2.46
C GLY A 233 7.94 -2.73 1.01
N SER A 234 6.96 -2.81 0.11
CA SER A 234 7.16 -3.01 -1.33
C SER A 234 8.09 -1.96 -1.94
N ASP A 235 9.03 -2.37 -2.80
CA ASP A 235 9.84 -1.41 -3.57
C ASP A 235 8.91 -0.51 -4.43
N PRO A 236 8.92 0.82 -4.23
CA PRO A 236 8.01 1.74 -4.93
C PRO A 236 8.28 1.83 -6.44
N MET A 237 9.50 1.49 -6.86
CA MET A 237 9.96 1.61 -8.23
C MET A 237 9.85 0.27 -8.97
N TYR A 238 10.34 -0.82 -8.38
CA TYR A 238 10.64 -2.06 -9.10
C TYR A 238 9.73 -3.23 -8.78
N GLN A 239 9.03 -3.26 -7.64
CA GLN A 239 8.17 -4.40 -7.32
C GLN A 239 7.04 -4.56 -8.33
N TYR A 240 6.42 -3.44 -8.74
CA TYR A 240 5.23 -3.47 -9.61
C TYR A 240 5.47 -4.22 -10.93
N ASP A 241 6.64 -4.03 -11.54
CA ASP A 241 6.99 -4.67 -12.83
C ASP A 241 7.75 -6.00 -12.66
N ASN A 242 7.98 -6.46 -11.42
CA ASN A 242 8.80 -7.64 -11.16
C ASN A 242 8.07 -8.94 -11.49
N GLY A 243 8.34 -9.52 -12.66
CA GLY A 243 7.68 -10.73 -13.16
C GLY A 243 6.66 -10.47 -14.25
N VAL A 244 6.63 -9.26 -14.83
CA VAL A 244 5.82 -8.95 -16.03
C VAL A 244 6.06 -9.99 -17.12
N GLY A 245 4.97 -10.47 -17.71
CA GLY A 245 4.99 -11.53 -18.72
C GLY A 245 5.04 -12.96 -18.15
N SER A 246 5.08 -13.13 -16.83
CA SER A 246 5.04 -14.42 -16.15
C SER A 246 3.77 -14.56 -15.28
N ASP A 247 3.52 -15.77 -14.75
CA ASP A 247 2.32 -16.05 -13.95
C ASP A 247 2.43 -15.60 -12.48
N ARG A 248 3.61 -15.15 -12.05
CA ARG A 248 3.86 -14.76 -10.65
C ARG A 248 4.73 -13.51 -10.54
N GLN A 249 4.50 -12.71 -9.51
CA GLN A 249 5.41 -11.64 -9.15
C GLN A 249 6.61 -12.16 -8.37
N GLY A 250 7.79 -11.63 -8.69
CA GLY A 250 8.94 -11.73 -7.78
C GLY A 250 8.76 -10.83 -6.56
N VAL A 251 9.69 -10.91 -5.60
CA VAL A 251 9.61 -10.15 -4.35
C VAL A 251 10.81 -9.21 -4.19
N ILE A 252 10.54 -7.91 -4.08
CA ILE A 252 11.47 -6.85 -3.74
C ILE A 252 10.82 -6.05 -2.61
N SER A 253 11.20 -6.36 -1.38
CA SER A 253 10.49 -5.94 -0.17
C SER A 253 11.46 -5.67 0.97
N LEU A 254 10.97 -5.07 2.06
CA LEU A 254 11.73 -4.84 3.28
C LEU A 254 11.94 -6.12 4.10
N GLU A 255 11.39 -7.25 3.67
CA GLU A 255 11.53 -8.52 4.39
C GLU A 255 13.02 -8.91 4.53
N PRO A 256 13.50 -9.19 5.75
CA PRO A 256 14.93 -9.31 6.10
C PRO A 256 15.61 -10.59 5.57
N VAL A 257 14.93 -11.33 4.70
CA VAL A 257 15.37 -12.63 4.15
C VAL A 257 15.88 -12.50 2.71
N TYR A 258 15.48 -11.44 1.99
CA TYR A 258 15.83 -11.27 0.57
C TYR A 258 17.17 -10.55 0.38
N HIS A 259 18.17 -11.27 -0.13
CA HIS A 259 19.55 -10.81 -0.32
C HIS A 259 19.72 -9.57 -1.21
N ASP A 260 18.80 -9.37 -2.16
CA ASP A 260 18.83 -8.21 -3.08
C ASP A 260 17.94 -7.05 -2.63
N SER A 261 17.23 -7.17 -1.51
CA SER A 261 16.34 -6.13 -0.97
C SER A 261 16.41 -6.01 0.55
N GLY A 262 15.47 -6.53 1.33
CA GLY A 262 15.40 -6.29 2.79
C GLY A 262 16.60 -6.81 3.60
N LYS A 263 17.40 -7.75 3.07
CA LYS A 263 18.68 -8.19 3.65
C LYS A 263 19.89 -7.40 3.10
N ASN A 264 19.68 -6.47 2.18
CA ASN A 264 20.69 -5.63 1.56
C ASN A 264 20.70 -4.22 2.15
N ARG A 265 21.79 -3.84 2.82
CA ARG A 265 21.90 -2.52 3.46
C ARG A 265 21.67 -1.34 2.50
N LYS A 266 22.25 -1.37 1.30
CA LYS A 266 22.12 -0.28 0.32
C LYS A 266 20.67 -0.11 -0.10
N TRP A 267 19.97 -1.23 -0.32
CA TRP A 267 18.55 -1.19 -0.67
C TRP A 267 17.69 -0.70 0.50
N VAL A 268 17.95 -1.17 1.73
CA VAL A 268 17.20 -0.73 2.93
C VAL A 268 17.37 0.76 3.19
N GLU A 269 18.59 1.30 3.07
CA GLU A 269 18.85 2.74 3.22
C GLU A 269 18.10 3.55 2.16
N TYR A 270 18.09 3.09 0.90
CA TYR A 270 17.28 3.66 -0.19
C TYR A 270 15.77 3.62 0.11
N PHE A 271 15.27 2.47 0.56
CA PHE A 271 13.86 2.29 0.87
C PHE A 271 13.43 3.23 2.00
N PHE A 272 14.17 3.28 3.11
CA PHE A 272 13.87 4.20 4.20
C PHE A 272 14.03 5.67 3.81
N GLN A 273 14.94 6.00 2.88
CA GLN A 273 15.00 7.34 2.31
C GLN A 273 13.69 7.69 1.58
N SER A 274 13.11 6.76 0.81
CA SER A 274 11.81 6.98 0.15
C SER A 274 10.66 7.18 1.13
N ILE A 275 10.72 6.51 2.29
CA ILE A 275 9.75 6.70 3.37
C ILE A 275 9.94 8.09 3.98
N VAL A 276 11.16 8.39 4.40
CA VAL A 276 11.45 9.57 5.21
C VAL A 276 11.38 10.83 4.38
N ASP A 277 11.97 10.91 3.20
CA ASP A 277 12.22 12.16 2.48
C ASP A 277 11.12 12.53 1.46
N GLY A 278 10.43 11.54 0.89
CA GLY A 278 9.45 11.77 -0.18
C GLY A 278 8.17 12.51 0.27
N PRO A 279 7.54 13.31 -0.61
CA PRO A 279 6.15 13.74 -0.46
C PRO A 279 5.21 12.54 -0.28
N SER A 280 4.27 12.65 0.66
CA SER A 280 3.41 11.53 1.08
C SER A 280 1.95 11.91 1.40
N LEU A 281 1.59 13.19 1.32
CA LEU A 281 0.32 13.75 1.74
C LEU A 281 0.05 13.47 3.23
N ALA A 282 -0.98 12.68 3.55
CA ALA A 282 -1.45 12.48 4.92
C ALA A 282 -0.39 11.85 5.84
N PHE A 283 0.35 10.84 5.37
CA PHE A 283 1.46 10.20 6.08
C PHE A 283 2.23 9.26 5.15
N ASN A 284 3.40 8.80 5.60
CA ASN A 284 4.10 7.69 4.96
C ASN A 284 4.24 6.50 5.92
N TYR A 285 4.38 5.29 5.37
CA TYR A 285 4.30 4.06 6.14
C TYR A 285 5.19 2.96 5.57
N ALA A 286 5.78 2.17 6.47
CA ALA A 286 6.32 0.86 6.16
C ALA A 286 6.11 -0.11 7.33
N GLN A 287 6.02 -1.41 7.02
CA GLN A 287 6.11 -2.48 8.00
C GLN A 287 7.47 -3.18 7.88
N ALA A 288 8.17 -3.28 9.01
CA ALA A 288 9.35 -4.10 9.24
C ALA A 288 9.00 -5.25 10.20
N GLY A 289 9.93 -6.16 10.47
CA GLY A 289 9.64 -7.43 11.17
C GLY A 289 9.40 -8.56 10.18
N GLN A 290 9.18 -9.78 10.69
CA GLN A 290 9.07 -10.97 9.82
C GLN A 290 8.31 -12.11 10.49
N GLU A 291 7.76 -12.99 9.66
CA GLU A 291 7.25 -14.29 10.08
C GLU A 291 8.35 -15.14 10.74
N ASN A 292 8.01 -15.83 11.81
CA ASN A 292 8.93 -16.77 12.45
C ASN A 292 9.24 -18.01 11.58
N SER A 293 8.42 -18.36 10.59
CA SER A 293 8.64 -19.50 9.69
C SER A 293 9.89 -19.36 8.82
N PHE A 294 10.40 -18.15 8.61
CA PHE A 294 11.68 -17.96 7.92
C PHE A 294 12.89 -18.33 8.77
N THR A 295 12.67 -18.65 10.06
CA THR A 295 13.68 -19.00 11.07
C THR A 295 14.68 -17.89 11.36
N TRP A 296 15.33 -17.94 12.52
CA TRP A 296 16.35 -16.95 12.85
C TRP A 296 17.55 -16.99 11.89
N ASN A 297 17.91 -18.18 11.40
CA ASN A 297 19.01 -18.33 10.45
C ASN A 297 18.73 -17.58 9.13
N GLY A 298 17.48 -17.59 8.66
CA GLY A 298 17.09 -16.85 7.45
C GLY A 298 17.10 -15.34 7.65
N MET A 299 16.41 -14.86 8.70
CA MET A 299 16.10 -13.44 8.89
C MET A 299 17.12 -12.65 9.74
N GLY A 300 17.86 -13.32 10.62
CA GLY A 300 18.53 -12.67 11.76
C GLY A 300 19.61 -11.67 11.35
N GLU A 301 20.34 -11.93 10.27
CA GLU A 301 21.29 -10.98 9.70
C GLU A 301 20.59 -9.71 9.17
N GLY A 302 19.50 -9.87 8.42
CA GLY A 302 18.73 -8.74 7.90
C GLY A 302 18.15 -7.88 9.02
N LEU A 303 17.55 -8.49 10.05
CA LEU A 303 17.02 -7.76 11.19
C LEU A 303 18.14 -7.05 11.98
N LYS A 304 19.27 -7.72 12.27
CA LYS A 304 20.41 -7.08 12.96
C LYS A 304 20.95 -5.87 12.20
N MET A 305 20.82 -5.84 10.88
CA MET A 305 21.18 -4.71 10.03
C MET A 305 20.11 -3.60 10.04
N GLN A 306 18.83 -3.96 9.90
CA GLN A 306 17.73 -3.00 9.83
C GLN A 306 17.51 -2.24 11.15
N PHE A 307 17.55 -2.92 12.30
CA PHE A 307 17.25 -2.33 13.61
C PHE A 307 18.10 -1.08 13.95
N PRO A 308 19.45 -1.09 13.82
CA PRO A 308 20.25 0.11 14.04
C PRO A 308 19.88 1.28 13.12
N ILE A 309 19.47 1.01 11.87
CA ILE A 309 19.05 2.05 10.92
C ILE A 309 17.73 2.66 11.39
N ILE A 310 16.75 1.82 11.76
CA ILE A 310 15.47 2.26 12.33
C ILE A 310 15.69 3.06 13.61
N ASP A 311 16.57 2.61 14.52
CA ASP A 311 16.85 3.31 15.77
C ASP A 311 17.44 4.70 15.52
N SER A 312 18.37 4.82 14.56
CA SER A 312 18.94 6.09 14.15
C SER A 312 17.87 7.07 13.63
N LEU A 313 16.98 6.59 12.75
CA LEU A 313 15.88 7.40 12.22
C LEU A 313 14.91 7.83 13.32
N ARG A 314 14.59 6.93 14.25
CA ARG A 314 13.73 7.22 15.41
C ARG A 314 14.35 8.27 16.33
N ARG A 315 15.62 8.09 16.73
CA ARG A 315 16.34 9.02 17.63
C ARG A 315 16.53 10.40 17.03
N THR A 316 16.63 10.50 15.71
CA THR A 316 16.71 11.78 14.98
C THR A 316 15.34 12.39 14.68
N GLY A 317 14.24 11.81 15.15
CA GLY A 317 12.88 12.32 14.96
C GLY A 317 12.36 12.20 13.52
N LYS A 318 13.03 11.43 12.66
CA LYS A 318 12.66 11.25 11.25
C LYS A 318 11.48 10.30 11.06
N ILE A 319 11.24 9.41 12.02
CA ILE A 319 10.12 8.47 12.02
C ILE A 319 9.46 8.40 13.40
N ARG A 320 8.18 8.04 13.40
CA ARG A 320 7.46 7.46 14.54
C ARG A 320 7.57 5.94 14.43
N LEU A 321 8.05 5.29 15.49
CA LEU A 321 8.08 3.84 15.60
C LEU A 321 6.96 3.43 16.54
N GLU A 322 5.99 2.66 16.04
CA GLU A 322 4.73 2.40 16.75
C GLU A 322 4.33 0.93 16.69
N THR A 323 3.48 0.50 17.63
CA THR A 323 2.72 -0.73 17.48
C THR A 323 1.60 -0.54 16.44
N LEU A 324 1.07 -1.64 15.92
CA LEU A 324 -0.06 -1.60 14.98
C LEU A 324 -1.32 -1.00 15.63
N GLU A 325 -1.60 -1.31 16.90
CA GLU A 325 -2.69 -0.71 17.67
C GLU A 325 -2.54 0.82 17.76
N ALA A 326 -1.34 1.31 18.07
CA ALA A 326 -1.09 2.75 18.20
C ALA A 326 -1.31 3.46 16.86
N SER A 327 -0.81 2.88 15.76
CA SER A 327 -1.09 3.39 14.41
C SER A 327 -2.58 3.42 14.10
N GLY A 328 -3.32 2.36 14.44
CA GLY A 328 -4.77 2.26 14.15
C GLY A 328 -5.60 3.28 14.94
N LYS A 329 -5.31 3.45 16.22
CA LYS A 329 -5.94 4.49 17.06
C LYS A 329 -5.65 5.88 16.53
N TRP A 330 -4.38 6.18 16.24
CA TRP A 330 -3.99 7.46 15.65
C TRP A 330 -4.72 7.71 14.33
N PHE A 331 -4.76 6.73 13.42
CA PHE A 331 -5.43 6.88 12.13
C PHE A 331 -6.93 7.21 12.31
N LYS A 332 -7.60 6.53 13.25
CA LYS A 332 -9.01 6.77 13.57
C LYS A 332 -9.28 8.13 14.18
N GLU A 333 -8.36 8.64 14.99
CA GLU A 333 -8.44 9.99 15.54
C GLU A 333 -8.25 11.06 14.46
N GLN A 334 -7.43 10.79 13.44
CA GLN A 334 -7.11 11.77 12.39
C GLN A 334 -8.08 11.79 11.22
N PHE A 335 -8.66 10.65 10.86
CA PHE A 335 -9.38 10.48 9.60
C PHE A 335 -10.72 9.78 9.81
N THR A 336 -11.80 10.43 9.37
CA THR A 336 -13.13 9.81 9.36
C THR A 336 -13.30 8.85 8.18
N THR A 337 -12.73 9.20 7.02
CA THR A 337 -12.64 8.35 5.82
C THR A 337 -11.20 8.18 5.37
N THR A 338 -10.94 7.22 4.47
CA THR A 338 -9.60 6.97 3.91
C THR A 338 -9.00 8.26 3.34
N PRO A 339 -7.84 8.74 3.83
CA PRO A 339 -7.21 9.94 3.33
C PRO A 339 -6.50 9.68 1.99
N ALA A 340 -6.12 10.76 1.30
CA ALA A 340 -5.21 10.63 0.18
C ALA A 340 -3.75 10.49 0.67
N THR A 341 -3.00 9.58 0.08
CA THR A 341 -1.57 9.35 0.36
C THR A 341 -0.75 9.32 -0.91
N ALA A 342 0.56 9.47 -0.75
CA ALA A 342 1.50 9.32 -1.85
C ALA A 342 2.75 8.54 -1.41
N VAL A 343 3.43 7.92 -2.38
CA VAL A 343 4.81 7.44 -2.21
C VAL A 343 5.62 7.90 -3.39
N THR A 344 6.70 8.62 -3.09
CA THR A 344 7.51 9.30 -4.08
C THR A 344 8.95 8.84 -3.98
N THR A 345 9.49 8.32 -5.09
CA THR A 345 10.88 7.88 -5.18
C THR A 345 11.51 8.42 -6.45
N LEU A 346 12.36 9.43 -6.29
CA LEU A 346 13.02 10.15 -7.39
C LEU A 346 14.52 9.80 -7.52
N PHE A 347 15.02 8.93 -6.64
CA PHE A 347 16.36 8.39 -6.68
C PHE A 347 16.29 6.90 -7.02
N ASP A 348 17.24 6.41 -7.81
CA ASP A 348 17.24 5.03 -8.30
C ASP A 348 18.43 4.25 -7.75
N VAL A 349 18.15 3.29 -6.86
CA VAL A 349 19.16 2.42 -6.23
C VAL A 349 19.95 1.56 -7.24
N ARG A 350 19.36 1.29 -8.41
CA ARG A 350 19.94 0.52 -9.52
C ARG A 350 20.62 1.42 -10.57
N ASN A 351 20.63 2.74 -10.38
CA ASN A 351 21.25 3.71 -11.28
C ASN A 351 20.77 3.63 -12.74
N LYS A 352 19.51 3.25 -12.99
CA LYS A 352 18.91 3.24 -14.34
C LYS A 352 18.25 4.57 -14.71
N GLY A 353 18.16 5.50 -13.75
CA GLY A 353 17.54 6.81 -13.92
C GLY A 353 16.01 6.78 -13.79
N ASN A 354 15.46 5.68 -13.28
CA ASN A 354 14.01 5.54 -13.12
C ASN A 354 13.51 6.41 -11.96
N LYS A 355 12.25 6.84 -12.04
CA LYS A 355 11.56 7.57 -10.98
C LYS A 355 10.13 7.07 -10.89
N SER A 356 9.51 7.13 -9.71
CA SER A 356 8.12 6.72 -9.53
C SER A 356 7.38 7.61 -8.53
N VAL A 357 6.13 7.91 -8.86
CA VAL A 357 5.20 8.64 -7.98
C VAL A 357 3.88 7.89 -7.94
N TRP A 358 3.56 7.34 -6.78
CA TRP A 358 2.27 6.75 -6.45
C TRP A 358 1.38 7.79 -5.78
N TYR A 359 0.11 7.78 -6.18
CA TYR A 359 -0.96 8.52 -5.53
C TYR A 359 -2.12 7.57 -5.26
N ASN A 360 -2.69 7.66 -4.05
CA ASN A 360 -3.88 6.90 -3.66
C ASN A 360 -4.90 7.83 -3.03
N SER A 361 -6.17 7.59 -3.32
CA SER A 361 -7.32 8.15 -2.63
C SER A 361 -8.36 7.06 -2.36
N ARG A 362 -9.47 7.41 -1.74
CA ARG A 362 -10.60 6.48 -1.59
C ARG A 362 -11.34 6.16 -2.89
N TYR A 363 -11.04 6.87 -3.98
CA TYR A 363 -11.71 6.71 -5.27
C TYR A 363 -10.84 6.03 -6.33
N TYR A 364 -9.51 6.22 -6.27
CA TYR A 364 -8.62 5.60 -7.24
C TYR A 364 -7.17 5.53 -6.72
N ARG A 365 -6.34 4.77 -7.43
CA ARG A 365 -4.89 4.88 -7.37
C ARG A 365 -4.31 5.17 -8.74
N ALA A 366 -3.13 5.76 -8.77
CA ALA A 366 -2.37 5.95 -10.00
C ALA A 366 -0.86 5.92 -9.74
N ASN A 367 -0.12 5.50 -10.75
CA ASN A 367 1.33 5.59 -10.75
C ASN A 367 1.88 6.28 -11.99
N LEU A 368 2.73 7.29 -11.76
CA LEU A 368 3.61 7.84 -12.76
C LEU A 368 4.96 7.14 -12.72
N PHE A 369 5.46 6.79 -13.90
CA PHE A 369 6.75 6.12 -14.05
C PHE A 369 7.60 6.80 -15.12
N TRP A 370 8.81 7.17 -14.72
CA TRP A 370 9.86 7.64 -15.63
C TRP A 370 10.85 6.51 -15.84
N GLU A 371 11.11 6.22 -17.10
CA GLU A 371 12.10 5.28 -17.59
C GLU A 371 13.14 6.06 -18.38
N LYS A 372 14.33 5.49 -18.58
CA LYS A 372 15.43 6.14 -19.31
C LYS A 372 14.97 6.83 -20.61
N ASP A 373 14.10 6.17 -21.37
CA ASP A 373 13.63 6.64 -22.69
C ASP A 373 12.11 6.88 -22.72
N GLY A 374 11.45 7.09 -21.57
CA GLY A 374 10.00 7.16 -21.55
C GLY A 374 9.35 7.70 -20.28
N PHE A 375 8.08 8.04 -20.43
CA PHE A 375 7.17 8.38 -19.35
C PHE A 375 5.81 7.74 -19.61
N CYS A 376 5.15 7.23 -18.56
CA CYS A 376 3.77 6.77 -18.65
C CYS A 376 3.06 6.81 -17.30
N PHE A 377 1.73 6.77 -17.35
CA PHE A 377 0.99 6.11 -16.26
C PHE A 377 1.12 4.61 -16.49
N ARG A 378 1.77 3.90 -15.57
CA ARG A 378 1.85 2.42 -15.64
C ARG A 378 0.70 1.73 -14.92
N ASP A 379 0.04 2.43 -14.02
CA ASP A 379 -1.07 1.93 -13.24
C ASP A 379 -2.12 3.04 -13.03
N ILE A 380 -3.39 2.71 -13.27
CA ILE A 380 -4.56 3.47 -12.81
C ILE A 380 -5.64 2.43 -12.50
N HIS A 381 -6.16 2.42 -11.28
CA HIS A 381 -7.32 1.63 -10.89
C HIS A 381 -8.36 2.51 -10.20
N LEU A 382 -9.64 2.28 -10.49
CA LEU A 382 -10.76 2.92 -9.81
C LEU A 382 -11.30 2.03 -8.69
N PHE A 383 -11.93 2.67 -7.72
CA PHE A 383 -12.59 2.05 -6.57
C PHE A 383 -14.08 2.40 -6.57
N ASP A 384 -14.89 1.38 -6.34
CA ASP A 384 -16.34 1.44 -6.17
C ASP A 384 -16.74 0.47 -5.06
N GLU A 385 -17.26 0.99 -3.95
CA GLU A 385 -17.59 0.22 -2.75
C GLU A 385 -18.70 -0.81 -3.00
N ASP A 386 -19.43 -0.69 -4.12
CA ASP A 386 -20.39 -1.68 -4.58
C ASP A 386 -19.76 -2.84 -5.37
N PHE A 387 -18.46 -2.82 -5.67
CA PHE A 387 -17.74 -3.95 -6.23
C PHE A 387 -17.47 -5.02 -5.16
N GLU A 388 -18.45 -5.89 -4.99
CA GLU A 388 -18.43 -6.98 -4.01
C GLU A 388 -17.30 -7.97 -4.25
N SER A 389 -16.69 -8.43 -3.16
CA SER A 389 -15.77 -9.56 -3.20
C SER A 389 -16.53 -10.84 -3.57
N GLU A 390 -15.90 -11.67 -4.40
CA GLU A 390 -16.39 -13.02 -4.72
C GLU A 390 -16.56 -13.93 -3.49
N TYR A 391 -15.92 -13.58 -2.37
CA TYR A 391 -15.93 -14.35 -1.13
C TYR A 391 -16.82 -13.74 -0.04
N LEU A 392 -17.58 -12.67 -0.35
CA LEU A 392 -18.43 -11.98 0.62
C LEU A 392 -19.53 -12.92 1.17
N HIS A 393 -20.24 -13.60 0.28
CA HIS A 393 -21.38 -14.45 0.64
C HIS A 393 -21.11 -15.95 0.50
N THR A 394 -20.13 -16.33 -0.33
CA THR A 394 -19.87 -17.73 -0.68
C THR A 394 -18.44 -18.09 -0.32
N PRO A 395 -18.19 -19.26 0.30
CA PRO A 395 -16.83 -19.74 0.51
C PRO A 395 -16.14 -20.04 -0.81
N GLY A 396 -14.89 -19.62 -0.93
CA GLY A 396 -14.02 -20.04 -2.02
C GLY A 396 -13.62 -21.51 -1.85
N THR A 397 -13.67 -22.28 -2.93
CA THR A 397 -13.38 -23.72 -2.92
C THR A 397 -12.04 -24.10 -3.57
N GLY A 398 -11.40 -23.16 -4.26
CA GLY A 398 -10.14 -23.38 -4.96
C GLY A 398 -8.91 -23.18 -4.07
N GLY A 399 -7.76 -23.70 -4.54
CA GLY A 399 -6.45 -23.45 -3.93
C GLY A 399 -5.87 -22.06 -4.21
N GLN A 400 -6.62 -21.19 -4.90
CA GLN A 400 -6.23 -19.81 -5.20
C GLN A 400 -7.34 -18.82 -4.90
N PHE A 401 -6.99 -17.68 -4.30
CA PHE A 401 -7.91 -16.56 -4.06
C PHE A 401 -7.49 -15.27 -4.74
N TYR A 402 -8.49 -14.44 -5.05
CA TYR A 402 -8.30 -13.25 -5.86
C TYR A 402 -9.02 -12.04 -5.27
N TYR A 403 -8.27 -11.00 -4.94
CA TYR A 403 -8.81 -9.67 -4.78
C TYR A 403 -8.36 -8.77 -5.92
N TYR A 404 -9.34 -8.07 -6.47
CA TYR A 404 -9.13 -7.10 -7.52
C TYR A 404 -9.88 -5.80 -7.23
N THR A 405 -9.53 -4.77 -8.00
CA THR A 405 -10.29 -3.54 -8.17
C THR A 405 -10.54 -3.29 -9.66
N LEU A 406 -10.95 -2.10 -10.06
CA LEU A 406 -11.40 -1.82 -11.43
C LEU A 406 -10.25 -1.23 -12.27
N PRO A 407 -9.65 -1.98 -13.21
CA PRO A 407 -8.48 -1.52 -13.95
C PRO A 407 -8.84 -0.46 -15.00
N VAL A 408 -8.04 0.61 -15.08
CA VAL A 408 -8.05 1.58 -16.18
C VAL A 408 -6.75 1.47 -16.97
N ILE A 409 -5.63 1.35 -16.26
CA ILE A 409 -4.30 1.03 -16.78
C ILE A 409 -3.68 -0.02 -15.87
N ASP A 410 -3.30 -1.17 -16.43
CA ASP A 410 -2.63 -2.25 -15.71
C ASP A 410 -1.43 -2.73 -16.52
N ARG A 411 -0.26 -2.09 -16.34
CA ARG A 411 0.95 -2.50 -17.06
C ARG A 411 1.31 -3.95 -16.74
N PHE A 412 1.09 -4.45 -15.52
CA PHE A 412 1.53 -5.79 -15.17
C PHE A 412 0.83 -6.87 -15.99
N HIS A 413 -0.51 -6.83 -16.05
CA HIS A 413 -1.29 -7.83 -16.76
C HIS A 413 -1.37 -7.58 -18.28
N TRP A 414 -1.22 -6.33 -18.72
CA TRP A 414 -1.38 -5.98 -20.14
C TRP A 414 -0.08 -5.94 -20.93
N SER A 415 1.06 -6.14 -20.28
CA SER A 415 2.37 -6.23 -20.97
C SER A 415 2.77 -7.66 -21.29
N THR A 416 3.72 -7.79 -22.22
CA THR A 416 4.53 -9.01 -22.38
C THR A 416 5.90 -8.77 -21.75
N ARG A 417 6.76 -9.79 -21.76
CA ARG A 417 8.15 -9.63 -21.31
C ARG A 417 8.92 -8.59 -22.12
N ASP A 418 8.61 -8.50 -23.42
CA ASP A 418 9.38 -7.70 -24.38
C ASP A 418 8.70 -6.36 -24.72
N GLU A 419 7.38 -6.26 -24.48
CA GLU A 419 6.60 -5.07 -24.79
C GLU A 419 5.81 -4.59 -23.57
N LEU A 420 6.31 -3.51 -22.95
CA LEU A 420 5.71 -2.89 -21.76
C LEU A 420 4.67 -1.82 -22.14
N THR A 421 3.43 -2.06 -21.70
CA THR A 421 2.29 -1.15 -21.82
C THR A 421 2.39 0.03 -20.86
N GLY A 422 1.75 1.14 -21.22
CA GLY A 422 1.48 2.26 -20.33
C GLY A 422 0.67 3.32 -21.07
N LEU A 423 -0.02 4.17 -20.32
CA LEU A 423 -0.67 5.35 -20.88
C LEU A 423 0.38 6.44 -21.09
N ARG A 424 0.81 6.62 -22.33
CA ARG A 424 1.92 7.51 -22.68
C ARG A 424 1.41 8.86 -23.15
N ILE A 425 2.19 9.90 -22.95
CA ILE A 425 1.97 11.19 -23.60
C ILE A 425 2.53 11.09 -25.02
N VAL A 426 1.71 11.43 -26.01
CA VAL A 426 2.07 11.40 -27.43
C VAL A 426 1.80 12.76 -28.04
N GLU A 427 2.80 13.35 -28.68
CA GLU A 427 2.64 14.54 -29.50
C GLU A 427 2.22 14.16 -30.92
N SER A 428 1.47 15.06 -31.57
CA SER A 428 1.12 14.99 -32.98
C SER A 428 1.72 16.18 -33.69
N ASP A 429 2.56 15.92 -34.69
CA ASP A 429 3.00 16.98 -35.58
C ASP A 429 1.89 17.38 -36.59
N ASN A 430 2.14 18.46 -37.32
CA ASN A 430 1.21 19.03 -38.30
C ASN A 430 0.92 18.08 -39.48
N ASN A 431 1.76 17.05 -39.67
CA ASN A 431 1.57 16.02 -40.70
C ASN A 431 0.87 14.77 -40.14
N GLY A 432 0.41 14.82 -38.88
CA GLY A 432 -0.27 13.72 -38.20
C GLY A 432 0.65 12.62 -37.68
N LYS A 433 1.98 12.75 -37.81
CA LYS A 433 2.94 11.78 -37.28
C LYS A 433 2.99 11.91 -35.76
N LYS A 434 2.96 10.76 -35.10
CA LYS A 434 2.90 10.63 -33.64
C LYS A 434 4.26 10.29 -33.06
N ARG A 435 4.62 10.89 -31.93
CA ARG A 435 5.88 10.61 -31.21
C ARG A 435 5.62 10.60 -29.70
N ASN A 436 6.29 9.69 -28.99
CA ASN A 436 6.24 9.68 -27.54
C ASN A 436 6.94 10.93 -27.00
N VAL A 437 6.28 11.59 -26.04
CA VAL A 437 6.89 12.67 -25.26
C VAL A 437 7.57 12.04 -24.05
N VAL A 438 8.87 12.27 -23.93
CA VAL A 438 9.65 11.84 -22.77
C VAL A 438 9.71 13.01 -21.79
N LEU A 439 9.22 12.78 -20.58
CA LEU A 439 9.34 13.74 -19.49
C LEU A 439 10.60 13.44 -18.68
N ALA A 440 11.21 14.46 -18.11
CA ALA A 440 12.39 14.35 -17.25
C ALA A 440 12.25 15.24 -16.01
N ASP A 441 13.06 14.92 -14.99
CA ASP A 441 13.26 15.73 -13.79
C ASP A 441 11.96 16.22 -13.13
N PRO A 442 11.09 15.27 -12.70
CA PRO A 442 9.85 15.62 -12.04
C PRO A 442 10.10 16.33 -10.72
N VAL A 443 9.32 17.39 -10.49
CA VAL A 443 9.19 18.07 -9.20
C VAL A 443 7.83 17.72 -8.63
N VAL A 444 7.81 17.15 -7.43
CA VAL A 444 6.59 16.72 -6.73
C VAL A 444 6.31 17.68 -5.58
N THR A 445 5.07 18.17 -5.47
CA THR A 445 4.68 19.18 -4.48
C THR A 445 3.29 18.89 -3.92
N GLU A 446 3.17 18.93 -2.59
CA GLU A 446 1.91 18.80 -1.86
C GLU A 446 1.24 20.18 -1.78
N THR A 447 0.27 20.41 -2.67
CA THR A 447 -0.43 21.70 -2.78
C THR A 447 -1.57 21.85 -1.76
N SER A 448 -2.05 20.75 -1.21
CA SER A 448 -3.01 20.70 -0.10
C SER A 448 -2.80 19.40 0.70
N LYS A 449 -3.66 19.12 1.70
CA LYS A 449 -3.65 17.83 2.44
C LYS A 449 -3.96 16.62 1.55
N THR A 450 -4.64 16.82 0.42
CA THR A 450 -5.09 15.74 -0.47
C THR A 450 -4.61 15.89 -1.91
N THR A 451 -3.96 17.00 -2.26
CA THR A 451 -3.64 17.32 -3.67
C THR A 451 -2.14 17.27 -3.92
N LEU A 452 -1.72 16.34 -4.79
CA LEU A 452 -0.34 16.18 -5.22
C LEU A 452 -0.16 16.75 -6.63
N LYS A 453 0.76 17.70 -6.79
CA LYS A 453 1.17 18.23 -8.10
C LYS A 453 2.51 17.63 -8.50
N VAL A 454 2.60 17.17 -9.74
CA VAL A 454 3.84 16.76 -10.39
C VAL A 454 4.07 17.65 -11.61
N GLU A 455 5.21 18.30 -11.67
CA GLU A 455 5.64 19.14 -12.78
C GLU A 455 6.90 18.55 -13.42
N SER A 456 6.89 18.33 -14.72
CA SER A 456 7.99 17.67 -15.43
C SER A 456 8.04 18.18 -16.87
N LYS A 457 9.26 18.38 -17.38
CA LYS A 457 9.47 18.97 -18.71
C LYS A 457 9.91 17.92 -19.71
N ASP A 458 9.56 18.13 -20.96
CA ASP A 458 10.19 17.41 -22.07
C ASP A 458 11.48 18.10 -22.54
N GLN A 459 12.21 17.43 -23.45
CA GLN A 459 13.42 17.97 -24.07
C GLN A 459 13.18 19.24 -24.93
N ASN A 460 11.95 19.47 -25.36
CA ASN A 460 11.57 20.62 -26.19
C ASN A 460 11.21 21.85 -25.32
N GLY A 461 11.15 21.69 -23.99
CA GLY A 461 10.81 22.73 -23.03
C GLY A 461 9.31 22.87 -22.77
N ASN A 462 8.48 21.95 -23.26
CA ASN A 462 7.07 21.87 -22.91
C ASN A 462 6.96 21.38 -21.46
N ASN A 463 6.18 22.11 -20.67
CA ASN A 463 6.08 21.86 -19.24
C ASN A 463 4.74 21.19 -18.90
N PHE A 464 4.78 19.92 -18.53
CA PHE A 464 3.61 19.15 -18.15
C PHE A 464 3.36 19.26 -16.65
N ILE A 465 2.10 19.47 -16.31
CA ILE A 465 1.61 19.59 -14.94
C ILE A 465 0.50 18.56 -14.78
N ILE A 466 0.75 17.58 -13.91
CA ILE A 466 -0.18 16.52 -13.53
C ILE A 466 -0.58 16.81 -12.08
N VAL A 467 -1.87 16.98 -11.83
CA VAL A 467 -2.40 17.24 -10.49
C VAL A 467 -3.37 16.13 -10.13
N PHE A 468 -3.02 15.39 -9.08
CA PHE A 468 -3.88 14.39 -8.48
C PHE A 468 -4.73 15.06 -7.41
N TYR A 469 -6.05 15.01 -7.59
CA TYR A 469 -7.04 15.35 -6.58
C TYR A 469 -7.63 14.07 -6.01
N GLU A 470 -8.43 14.18 -4.96
CA GLU A 470 -9.05 12.99 -4.37
C GLU A 470 -9.89 12.21 -5.39
N ASP A 471 -10.59 12.92 -6.28
CA ASP A 471 -11.58 12.35 -7.19
C ASP A 471 -11.28 12.54 -8.68
N LYS A 472 -10.09 13.02 -9.06
CA LYS A 472 -9.69 13.18 -10.47
C LYS A 472 -8.21 13.43 -10.68
N ILE A 473 -7.78 13.25 -11.93
CA ILE A 473 -6.43 13.56 -12.41
C ILE A 473 -6.52 14.65 -13.47
N ASP A 474 -6.01 15.84 -13.15
CA ASP A 474 -5.87 16.95 -14.10
C ASP A 474 -4.51 16.87 -14.79
N ILE A 475 -4.47 16.85 -16.12
CA ILE A 475 -3.22 16.82 -16.87
C ILE A 475 -3.24 17.99 -17.85
N SER A 476 -2.23 18.85 -17.74
CA SER A 476 -2.10 20.02 -18.60
C SER A 476 -0.67 20.22 -19.08
N CYS A 477 -0.54 20.92 -20.19
CA CYS A 477 0.75 21.32 -20.73
C CYS A 477 0.80 22.84 -20.86
N LYS A 478 1.90 23.46 -20.43
CA LYS A 478 2.29 24.81 -20.83
C LYS A 478 3.31 24.64 -21.96
N PRO A 479 2.88 24.64 -23.22
CA PRO A 479 3.78 24.38 -24.33
C PRO A 479 4.70 25.59 -24.54
N LYS A 480 5.91 25.32 -25.02
CA LYS A 480 6.87 26.38 -25.37
C LYS A 480 6.40 27.17 -26.59
N GLU A 481 5.79 26.49 -27.54
CA GLU A 481 5.30 27.05 -28.81
C GLU A 481 3.78 26.83 -28.96
N LYS A 482 3.12 27.71 -29.72
CA LYS A 482 1.69 27.54 -30.04
C LYS A 482 1.49 26.36 -30.98
N GLY A 483 0.32 25.72 -30.90
CA GLY A 483 -0.03 24.61 -31.78
C GLY A 483 0.49 23.23 -31.36
N PHE A 484 1.07 23.12 -30.15
CA PHE A 484 1.43 21.83 -29.58
C PHE A 484 0.17 20.99 -29.32
N ASN A 485 0.02 19.91 -30.09
CA ASN A 485 -1.09 18.98 -29.99
C ASN A 485 -0.60 17.68 -29.34
N TRP A 486 -1.20 17.30 -28.23
CA TRP A 486 -0.82 16.10 -27.51
C TRP A 486 -2.04 15.33 -27.01
N MET A 487 -1.84 14.05 -26.73
CA MET A 487 -2.84 13.13 -26.23
C MET A 487 -2.21 12.16 -25.25
N LEU A 488 -3.04 11.53 -24.44
CA LEU A 488 -2.68 10.26 -23.81
C LEU A 488 -3.02 9.12 -24.78
N GLU A 489 -2.14 8.14 -24.90
CA GLU A 489 -2.31 6.98 -25.78
C GLU A 489 -1.99 5.70 -25.02
N LEU A 490 -2.93 4.74 -25.06
CA LEU A 490 -2.71 3.39 -24.56
C LEU A 490 -2.41 2.46 -25.74
N LYS A 491 -1.24 1.81 -25.71
CA LYS A 491 -0.91 0.68 -26.57
C LYS A 491 -0.78 -0.59 -25.75
N VAL A 492 -1.31 -1.67 -26.30
CA VAL A 492 -1.31 -2.99 -25.67
C VAL A 492 -0.87 -4.01 -26.72
N PRO A 493 0.10 -4.89 -26.39
CA PRO A 493 0.47 -6.02 -27.23
C PRO A 493 -0.75 -6.79 -27.70
N GLN A 494 -0.77 -7.21 -28.97
CA GLN A 494 -1.95 -7.85 -29.56
C GLN A 494 -2.42 -9.08 -28.76
N GLU A 495 -1.48 -9.86 -28.25
CA GLU A 495 -1.71 -11.05 -27.42
C GLU A 495 -2.26 -10.77 -26.00
N ARG A 496 -2.42 -9.50 -25.63
CA ARG A 496 -2.97 -9.06 -24.34
C ARG A 496 -4.30 -8.31 -24.49
N THR A 497 -4.78 -8.09 -25.70
CA THR A 497 -6.00 -7.31 -25.96
C THR A 497 -7.27 -7.96 -25.43
N ASP A 498 -7.27 -9.28 -25.27
CA ASP A 498 -8.34 -10.08 -24.66
C ASP A 498 -8.51 -9.82 -23.15
N ARG A 499 -7.49 -9.25 -22.49
CA ARG A 499 -7.50 -8.90 -21.06
C ARG A 499 -8.10 -7.53 -20.77
N LEU A 500 -8.43 -6.76 -21.80
CA LEU A 500 -8.89 -5.39 -21.64
C LEU A 500 -10.37 -5.36 -21.26
N PRO A 501 -10.76 -4.53 -20.27
CA PRO A 501 -12.14 -4.48 -19.79
C PRO A 501 -13.06 -3.66 -20.70
N PHE A 502 -12.52 -2.94 -21.69
CA PHE A 502 -13.24 -1.93 -22.46
C PHE A 502 -14.25 -2.55 -23.45
N LYS A 503 -15.51 -2.13 -23.37
CA LYS A 503 -16.60 -2.61 -24.23
C LYS A 503 -17.02 -1.57 -25.26
N LYS A 504 -17.28 -0.34 -24.82
CA LYS A 504 -17.81 0.76 -25.64
C LYS A 504 -17.02 2.04 -25.40
N PHE A 505 -16.81 2.79 -26.48
CA PHE A 505 -16.10 4.07 -26.45
C PHE A 505 -17.06 5.14 -26.94
N ASP A 506 -17.34 6.12 -26.09
CA ASP A 506 -18.05 7.36 -26.41
C ASP A 506 -17.06 8.53 -26.29
N GLN A 507 -17.47 9.75 -26.68
CA GLN A 507 -16.58 10.91 -26.71
C GLN A 507 -15.96 11.24 -25.34
N PHE A 508 -16.70 11.02 -24.25
CA PHE A 508 -16.29 11.39 -22.90
C PHE A 508 -16.26 10.20 -21.93
N SER A 509 -16.48 8.98 -22.43
CA SER A 509 -16.50 7.81 -21.57
C SER A 509 -16.11 6.50 -22.25
N ILE A 510 -15.67 5.54 -21.44
CA ILE A 510 -15.40 4.16 -21.85
C ILE A 510 -16.19 3.24 -20.93
N SER A 511 -17.24 2.61 -21.45
CA SER A 511 -17.97 1.56 -20.74
C SER A 511 -17.12 0.31 -20.68
N SER A 512 -16.98 -0.25 -19.48
CA SER A 512 -16.07 -1.35 -19.18
C SER A 512 -16.76 -2.40 -18.31
N GLU A 513 -16.28 -3.63 -18.40
CA GLU A 513 -16.73 -4.73 -17.55
C GLU A 513 -15.51 -5.49 -17.05
N PHE A 514 -15.45 -5.73 -15.75
CA PHE A 514 -14.39 -6.52 -15.15
C PHE A 514 -15.01 -7.48 -14.13
N ARG A 515 -14.80 -8.78 -14.35
CA ARG A 515 -15.34 -9.87 -13.51
C ARG A 515 -16.86 -9.73 -13.26
N GLY A 516 -17.62 -9.41 -14.30
CA GLY A 516 -19.07 -9.24 -14.23
C GLY A 516 -19.56 -7.92 -13.62
N PHE A 517 -18.66 -7.05 -13.15
CA PHE A 517 -19.00 -5.71 -12.69
C PHE A 517 -18.83 -4.68 -13.81
N ASN A 518 -19.90 -3.94 -14.09
CA ASN A 518 -19.89 -2.87 -15.10
C ASN A 518 -19.48 -1.54 -14.46
N TYR A 519 -18.58 -0.82 -15.11
CA TYR A 519 -18.10 0.48 -14.66
C TYR A 519 -17.77 1.37 -15.84
N GLU A 520 -17.83 2.68 -15.63
CA GLU A 520 -17.53 3.67 -16.66
C GLU A 520 -16.31 4.50 -16.29
N ILE A 521 -15.38 4.61 -17.25
CA ILE A 521 -14.21 5.48 -17.15
C ILE A 521 -14.59 6.80 -17.79
N LEU A 522 -14.63 7.87 -17.00
CA LEU A 522 -15.09 9.18 -17.44
C LEU A 522 -13.92 10.14 -17.73
N CYS A 523 -14.06 10.91 -18.79
CA CYS A 523 -13.18 12.00 -19.14
C CYS A 523 -13.96 13.31 -19.08
N GLU A 524 -13.78 14.09 -18.00
CA GLU A 524 -14.50 15.36 -17.82
C GLU A 524 -14.06 16.43 -18.84
N LYS A 525 -12.83 16.29 -19.35
CA LYS A 525 -12.27 17.16 -20.38
C LYS A 525 -11.26 16.40 -21.22
N GLY A 526 -11.38 16.55 -22.53
CA GLY A 526 -10.62 15.78 -23.51
C GLY A 526 -11.55 14.88 -24.30
N ASP A 527 -11.14 14.52 -25.51
CA ASP A 527 -11.96 13.68 -26.38
C ASP A 527 -11.35 12.28 -26.46
N ILE A 528 -12.16 11.27 -26.10
CA ILE A 528 -11.80 9.87 -26.22
C ILE A 528 -11.95 9.43 -27.67
N VAL A 529 -10.90 8.83 -28.19
CA VAL A 529 -10.86 8.29 -29.55
C VAL A 529 -10.47 6.83 -29.49
N LYS A 530 -11.37 5.95 -29.93
CA LYS A 530 -11.09 4.52 -30.08
C LYS A 530 -10.04 4.30 -31.18
N GLY A 531 -9.10 3.41 -30.94
CA GLY A 531 -8.17 2.93 -31.96
C GLY A 531 -8.86 2.14 -33.06
N LYS A 532 -8.26 2.18 -34.26
CA LYS A 532 -8.60 1.29 -35.37
C LYS A 532 -7.46 0.29 -35.50
N ASN A 533 -7.77 -1.00 -35.46
CA ASN A 533 -6.80 -2.11 -35.56
C ASN A 533 -5.77 -2.14 -34.41
N ILE A 534 -4.51 -2.50 -34.72
CA ILE A 534 -3.43 -2.81 -33.77
C ILE A 534 -2.58 -1.60 -33.33
N ASP A 535 -2.88 -0.39 -33.81
CA ASP A 535 -1.98 0.77 -33.63
C ASP A 535 -1.97 1.32 -32.19
N PHE A 536 -3.15 1.32 -31.55
CA PHE A 536 -3.41 1.74 -30.17
C PHE A 536 -4.82 1.28 -29.76
N VAL A 537 -5.09 1.21 -28.45
CA VAL A 537 -6.40 0.84 -27.90
C VAL A 537 -7.33 2.06 -27.88
N PHE A 538 -6.91 3.12 -27.19
CA PHE A 538 -7.60 4.40 -27.18
C PHE A 538 -6.64 5.57 -26.98
N ARG A 539 -7.14 6.76 -27.30
CA ARG A 539 -6.50 8.04 -26.98
C ARG A 539 -7.45 8.93 -26.19
N ILE A 540 -6.87 9.80 -25.37
CA ILE A 540 -7.57 10.95 -24.77
C ILE A 540 -6.89 12.21 -25.33
N VAL A 541 -7.53 12.87 -26.28
CA VAL A 541 -7.01 14.05 -26.95
C VAL A 541 -7.20 15.27 -26.05
N ALA A 542 -6.12 16.00 -25.78
CA ALA A 542 -6.19 17.19 -24.93
C ALA A 542 -6.93 18.33 -25.64
N VAL A 543 -7.85 18.99 -24.91
CA VAL A 543 -8.58 20.16 -25.41
C VAL A 543 -8.07 21.41 -24.71
N ASN A 544 -7.60 22.39 -25.48
CA ASN A 544 -6.95 23.60 -24.95
C ASN A 544 -5.80 23.26 -23.97
N ASN A 545 -4.93 22.33 -24.38
CA ASN A 545 -3.78 21.84 -23.60
C ASN A 545 -4.13 21.27 -22.21
N LYS A 546 -5.35 20.79 -22.03
CA LYS A 546 -5.79 20.18 -20.77
C LYS A 546 -6.67 18.97 -21.06
N LEU A 547 -6.52 17.95 -20.23
CA LEU A 547 -7.46 16.85 -20.09
C LEU A 547 -7.67 16.52 -18.61
N VAL A 548 -8.79 15.86 -18.30
CA VAL A 548 -9.17 15.46 -16.95
C VAL A 548 -9.75 14.06 -16.98
N ILE A 549 -9.15 13.15 -16.22
CA ILE A 549 -9.65 11.79 -15.99
C ILE A 549 -10.40 11.81 -14.66
N ASN A 550 -11.67 11.40 -14.64
CA ASN A 550 -12.42 11.28 -13.40
C ASN A 550 -11.90 10.06 -12.62
N GLY A 551 -11.69 10.25 -11.32
CA GLY A 551 -11.27 9.21 -10.38
C GLY A 551 -12.45 8.48 -9.73
N LYS A 552 -13.68 8.97 -9.87
CA LYS A 552 -14.90 8.27 -9.48
C LYS A 552 -15.43 7.44 -10.64
N VAL A 553 -15.93 6.25 -10.31
CA VAL A 553 -16.63 5.39 -11.26
C VAL A 553 -17.93 6.07 -11.71
N GLY A 554 -18.17 6.12 -13.02
CA GLY A 554 -19.48 6.48 -13.57
C GLY A 554 -20.45 5.32 -13.46
N ALA A 555 -21.76 5.61 -13.32
CA ALA A 555 -22.79 4.57 -13.31
C ALA A 555 -22.76 3.80 -14.63
N GLY A 556 -22.29 2.55 -14.58
CA GLY A 556 -22.28 1.66 -15.74
C GLY A 556 -23.68 1.50 -16.31
N LYS A 557 -23.84 1.72 -17.62
CA LYS A 557 -25.10 1.47 -18.34
C LYS A 557 -25.12 0.11 -18.99
#